data_AF-A0A7Y4UFP4-F1
#
_entry.id   AF-A0A7Y4UFP4-F1
#
_cell.length_a   1.000
_cell.length_b   1.000
_cell.length_c   1.000
_cell.angle_alpha   90.00
_cell.angle_beta   90.00
_cell.angle_gamma   90.00
#
_symmetry.space_group_name_H-M   'P 1'
#
loop_
_entity.id
_entity.type
_entity.pdbx_description
1 polymer ?
#
loop_
_entity_poly.entity_id
_entity_poly.type
_entity_poly.pdbx_seq_one_letter_code
_entity_poly.pdbx_strand_id
1 'polypeptide(L)'
;MKKQVFLGGACGHTTWRRALAIPALAAAGVSYVDPQLDFGAWTTAREADEMRAKDEADVLLFVINGETRGVASVAEAAYLLAARRPLALVVTDVGDYLNGQPITASERDDLNRGRIFVRTMAACHDVPVFTEVRDAVQHAITLVQSITPSLSLFDVKAILAEVQFHAYRFIVTPAIDGFLLQLEADEPDVHTGVRAALQGRQWHVSRHASKSEIVQTAFKAVATWQEHEAREHFRYQGAQVFGPHFNVERLAALWRATHEEHER
;
A
#
# COMPACT_ATOMS: atom_id res chain seq x y z
N MET A 1 14.26 5.01 8.55
CA MET A 1 12.84 5.31 8.85
C MET A 1 12.47 4.72 10.20
N LYS A 2 11.55 5.35 10.93
CA LYS A 2 11.00 4.79 12.16
C LYS A 2 9.82 3.89 11.81
N LYS A 3 9.87 2.63 12.26
CA LYS A 3 8.79 1.67 12.06
C LYS A 3 7.56 2.08 12.88
N GLN A 4 6.37 1.95 12.31
CA GLN A 4 5.14 2.51 12.87
C GLN A 4 4.05 1.46 13.08
N VAL A 5 3.38 1.51 14.23
CA VAL A 5 2.20 0.71 14.55
C VAL A 5 0.95 1.58 14.63
N PHE A 6 -0.11 1.23 13.89
CA PHE A 6 -1.40 1.90 13.99
C PHE A 6 -2.28 1.25 15.07
N LEU A 7 -2.92 2.06 15.93
CA LEU A 7 -3.72 1.60 17.08
C LEU A 7 -5.23 1.65 16.79
N GLY A 8 -5.75 0.67 16.06
CA GLY A 8 -7.16 0.60 15.65
C GLY A 8 -8.06 -0.22 16.58
N GLY A 9 -9.37 -0.17 16.32
CA GLY A 9 -10.38 -0.89 17.09
C GLY A 9 -11.06 -0.03 18.16
N ALA A 10 -11.57 -0.67 19.21
CA ALA A 10 -12.45 -0.12 20.24
C ALA A 10 -12.01 1.29 20.69
N CYS A 11 -12.87 2.26 20.40
CA CYS A 11 -12.72 3.69 20.71
C CYS A 11 -13.76 4.12 21.76
N GLY A 12 -13.81 5.42 22.07
CA GLY A 12 -14.69 5.99 23.08
C GLY A 12 -13.97 6.12 24.43
N HIS A 13 -14.54 5.53 25.48
CA HIS A 13 -13.98 5.59 26.84
C HIS A 13 -12.92 4.51 27.14
N THR A 14 -12.59 3.67 26.16
CA THR A 14 -11.59 2.63 26.34
C THR A 14 -10.20 3.25 26.57
N THR A 15 -9.42 2.65 27.47
CA THR A 15 -8.13 3.21 27.90
C THR A 15 -6.94 2.36 27.50
N TRP A 16 -7.16 1.23 26.82
CA TRP A 16 -6.13 0.25 26.49
C TRP A 16 -4.94 0.84 25.72
N ARG A 17 -5.17 1.86 24.87
CA ARG A 17 -4.10 2.59 24.17
C ARG A 17 -3.14 3.25 25.15
N ARG A 18 -3.66 4.13 26.01
CA ARG A 18 -2.88 4.91 26.99
C ARG A 18 -2.34 4.04 28.13
N ALA A 19 -3.10 3.02 28.55
CA ALA A 19 -2.77 2.17 29.69
C ALA A 19 -1.76 1.05 29.34
N LEU A 20 -1.82 0.50 28.13
CA LEU A 20 -1.06 -0.71 27.76
C LEU A 20 -0.22 -0.52 26.50
N ALA A 21 -0.82 -0.12 25.38
CA ALA A 21 -0.15 -0.14 24.08
C ALA A 21 0.95 0.93 23.96
N ILE A 22 0.60 2.20 24.24
CA ILE A 22 1.50 3.35 24.11
C ILE A 22 2.74 3.20 25.00
N PRO A 23 2.62 2.88 26.32
CA PRO A 23 3.79 2.68 27.17
C PRO A 23 4.71 1.56 26.69
N ALA A 24 4.15 0.43 26.25
CA ALA A 24 4.94 -0.71 25.77
C ALA A 24 5.66 -0.41 24.45
N LEU A 25 4.99 0.24 23.49
CA LEU A 25 5.59 0.65 22.22
C LEU A 25 6.70 1.68 22.43
N ALA A 26 6.48 2.66 23.31
CA ALA A 26 7.49 3.65 23.66
C ALA A 26 8.72 3.02 24.31
N ALA A 27 8.53 2.07 25.25
CA ALA A 27 9.62 1.33 25.88
C ALA A 27 10.43 0.49 24.87
N ALA A 28 9.78 -0.01 23.82
CA ALA A 28 10.42 -0.75 22.73
C ALA A 28 11.05 0.15 21.65
N GLY A 29 10.96 1.48 21.77
CA GLY A 29 11.45 2.43 20.76
C GLY A 29 10.66 2.41 19.45
N VAL A 30 9.43 1.90 19.46
CA VAL A 30 8.55 1.77 18.29
C VAL A 30 7.66 3.02 18.18
N SER A 31 7.52 3.57 16.97
CA SER A 31 6.62 4.70 16.73
C SER A 31 5.19 4.21 16.56
N TYR A 32 4.20 5.05 16.85
CA TYR A 32 2.80 4.66 16.78
C TYR A 32 1.91 5.81 16.30
N VAL A 33 0.73 5.45 15.79
CA VAL A 33 -0.38 6.38 15.53
C VAL A 33 -1.58 5.98 16.36
N ASP A 34 -2.02 6.91 17.20
CA ASP A 34 -3.25 6.80 17.98
C ASP A 34 -4.37 7.61 17.28
N PRO A 35 -5.37 6.97 16.67
CA PRO A 35 -6.49 7.65 16.04
C PRO A 35 -7.57 8.09 17.04
N GLN A 36 -7.46 7.76 18.33
CA GLN A 36 -8.49 8.06 19.31
C GLN A 36 -8.57 9.57 19.57
N LEU A 37 -9.67 10.17 19.12
CA LEU A 37 -9.98 11.57 19.35
C LEU A 37 -10.88 11.74 20.59
N ASP A 38 -10.87 12.95 21.15
CA ASP A 38 -11.84 13.34 22.16
C ASP A 38 -13.27 13.38 21.58
N PHE A 39 -14.27 13.27 22.46
CA PHE A 39 -15.67 13.21 22.05
C PHE A 39 -16.08 14.45 21.25
N GLY A 40 -16.68 14.24 20.06
CA GLY A 40 -17.14 15.32 19.18
C GLY A 40 -16.04 15.98 18.34
N ALA A 41 -14.77 15.57 18.47
CA ALA A 41 -13.66 16.10 17.68
C ALA A 41 -13.52 15.45 16.29
N TRP A 42 -14.41 14.54 15.92
CA TRP A 42 -14.40 13.87 14.62
C TRP A 42 -14.85 14.81 13.49
N THR A 43 -14.12 14.78 12.37
CA THR A 43 -14.46 15.51 11.13
C THR A 43 -14.13 14.66 9.90
N THR A 44 -14.73 14.97 8.75
CA THR A 44 -14.48 14.26 7.48
C THR A 44 -13.02 14.33 7.03
N ALA A 45 -12.31 15.43 7.34
CA ALA A 45 -10.88 15.54 7.04
C ALA A 45 -10.04 14.54 7.86
N ARG A 46 -10.46 14.23 9.11
CA ARG A 46 -9.78 13.28 9.99
C ARG A 46 -9.94 11.84 9.53
N GLU A 47 -11.05 11.51 8.88
CA GLU A 47 -11.23 10.20 8.25
C GLU A 47 -10.14 9.93 7.20
N ALA A 48 -9.87 10.91 6.32
CA ALA A 48 -8.82 10.78 5.32
C ALA A 48 -7.41 10.66 5.93
N ASP A 49 -7.13 11.42 6.99
CA ASP A 49 -5.86 11.31 7.72
C ASP A 49 -5.70 9.94 8.40
N GLU A 50 -6.77 9.41 8.99
CA GLU A 50 -6.76 8.08 9.61
C GLU A 50 -6.57 6.98 8.58
N MET A 51 -7.28 7.05 7.44
CA MET A 51 -7.09 6.12 6.32
C MET A 51 -5.65 6.13 5.84
N ARG A 52 -5.05 7.31 5.70
CA ARG A 52 -3.64 7.44 5.30
C ARG A 52 -2.70 6.84 6.35
N ALA A 53 -2.91 7.14 7.62
CA ALA A 53 -2.09 6.59 8.70
C ALA A 53 -2.19 5.06 8.80
N LYS A 54 -3.39 4.49 8.57
CA LYS A 54 -3.57 3.04 8.45
C LYS A 54 -2.79 2.47 7.27
N ASP A 55 -2.84 3.15 6.13
CA ASP A 55 -2.16 2.69 4.93
C ASP A 55 -0.63 2.73 5.09
N GLU A 56 -0.10 3.81 5.67
CA GLU A 56 1.33 4.04 5.90
C GLU A 56 1.93 3.17 7.03
N ALA A 57 1.10 2.61 7.93
CA ALA A 57 1.60 1.82 9.05
C ALA A 57 2.15 0.43 8.62
N ASP A 58 3.29 0.07 9.22
CA ASP A 58 3.95 -1.22 8.98
C ASP A 58 3.17 -2.38 9.61
N VAL A 59 2.60 -2.16 10.80
CA VAL A 59 1.77 -3.12 11.54
C VAL A 59 0.51 -2.42 12.03
N LEU A 60 -0.61 -3.14 11.99
CA LEU A 60 -1.87 -2.71 12.60
C LEU A 60 -2.11 -3.53 13.87
N LEU A 61 -2.38 -2.84 14.98
CA LEU A 61 -2.90 -3.45 16.21
C LEU A 61 -4.40 -3.12 16.29
N PHE A 62 -5.25 -4.14 16.25
CA PHE A 62 -6.71 -3.98 16.30
C PHE A 62 -7.29 -4.64 17.54
N VAL A 63 -8.02 -3.86 18.34
CA VAL A 63 -8.71 -4.36 19.54
C VAL A 63 -10.21 -4.37 19.34
N ILE A 64 -10.83 -5.55 19.23
CA ILE A 64 -12.28 -5.73 19.18
C ILE A 64 -12.73 -6.37 20.49
N ASN A 65 -12.94 -5.56 21.52
CA ASN A 65 -13.32 -6.05 22.83
C ASN A 65 -14.85 -6.02 23.06
N GLY A 66 -15.25 -6.50 24.25
CA GLY A 66 -16.65 -6.54 24.69
C GLY A 66 -17.19 -5.19 25.22
N GLU A 67 -16.38 -4.13 25.21
CA GLU A 67 -16.77 -2.81 25.76
C GLU A 67 -17.58 -1.98 24.75
N THR A 68 -17.53 -2.34 23.47
CA THR A 68 -18.25 -1.63 22.39
C THR A 68 -18.95 -2.61 21.45
N ARG A 69 -19.93 -2.13 20.68
CA ARG A 69 -20.55 -2.94 19.61
C ARG A 69 -19.51 -3.42 18.59
N GLY A 70 -18.51 -2.59 18.28
CA GLY A 70 -17.35 -2.96 17.47
C GLY A 70 -17.65 -3.28 16.01
N VAL A 71 -18.83 -2.91 15.48
CA VAL A 71 -19.29 -3.30 14.13
C VAL A 71 -18.33 -2.79 13.04
N ALA A 72 -17.94 -1.51 13.09
CA ALA A 72 -16.96 -0.95 12.17
C ALA A 72 -15.60 -1.67 12.28
N SER A 73 -15.15 -1.94 13.50
CA SER A 73 -13.87 -2.61 13.73
C SER A 73 -13.86 -4.06 13.23
N VAL A 74 -14.99 -4.75 13.28
CA VAL A 74 -15.17 -6.09 12.68
C VAL A 74 -15.00 -6.02 11.16
N ALA A 75 -15.65 -5.06 10.50
CA ALA A 75 -15.54 -4.87 9.05
C ALA A 75 -14.10 -4.50 8.63
N GLU A 76 -13.46 -3.59 9.37
CA GLU A 76 -12.08 -3.19 9.12
C GLU A 76 -11.10 -4.35 9.32
N ALA A 77 -11.23 -5.11 10.42
CA ALA A 77 -10.38 -6.28 10.64
C ALA A 77 -10.53 -7.32 9.53
N ALA A 78 -11.75 -7.57 9.05
CA ALA A 78 -11.99 -8.47 7.92
C ALA A 78 -11.30 -7.98 6.64
N TYR A 79 -11.37 -6.68 6.34
CA TYR A 79 -10.66 -6.08 5.20
C TYR A 79 -9.14 -6.24 5.34
N LEU A 80 -8.57 -5.94 6.51
CA LEU A 80 -7.12 -6.02 6.75
C LEU A 80 -6.59 -7.46 6.66
N LEU A 81 -7.36 -8.43 7.16
CA LEU A 81 -7.08 -9.86 7.01
C LEU A 81 -7.07 -10.27 5.53
N ALA A 82 -8.10 -9.89 4.77
CA ALA A 82 -8.19 -10.18 3.34
C ALA A 82 -7.03 -9.52 2.54
N ALA A 83 -6.65 -8.30 2.90
CA ALA A 83 -5.52 -7.57 2.32
C ALA A 83 -4.15 -8.09 2.78
N ARG A 84 -4.10 -9.11 3.65
CA ARG A 84 -2.87 -9.69 4.23
C ARG A 84 -1.93 -8.66 4.84
N ARG A 85 -2.49 -7.64 5.48
CA ARG A 85 -1.71 -6.64 6.21
C ARG A 85 -1.12 -7.27 7.48
N PRO A 86 0.10 -6.90 7.92
CA PRO A 86 0.64 -7.36 9.20
C PRO A 86 -0.27 -6.89 10.36
N LEU A 87 -0.94 -7.84 11.01
CA LEU A 87 -2.04 -7.56 11.93
C LEU A 87 -1.82 -8.30 13.26
N ALA A 88 -1.85 -7.55 14.36
CA ALA A 88 -2.02 -8.08 15.70
C ALA A 88 -3.48 -7.84 16.14
N LEU A 89 -4.20 -8.89 16.51
CA LEU A 89 -5.66 -8.83 16.62
C LEU A 89 -6.15 -9.36 17.97
N VAL A 90 -6.95 -8.56 18.67
CA VAL A 90 -7.70 -8.97 19.86
C VAL A 90 -9.17 -9.08 19.51
N VAL A 91 -9.81 -10.20 19.85
CA VAL A 91 -11.27 -10.35 19.69
C VAL A 91 -11.87 -11.01 20.91
N THR A 92 -12.68 -10.27 21.67
CA THR A 92 -13.50 -10.80 22.78
C THR A 92 -14.97 -10.58 22.50
N ASP A 93 -15.80 -11.46 23.05
CA ASP A 93 -17.25 -11.37 22.90
C ASP A 93 -17.84 -10.23 23.74
N VAL A 94 -19.01 -9.76 23.31
CA VAL A 94 -19.83 -8.81 24.06
C VAL A 94 -20.68 -9.58 25.06
N GLY A 95 -20.72 -9.09 26.30
CA GLY A 95 -21.57 -9.61 27.36
C GLY A 95 -23.01 -9.06 27.28
N ASP A 96 -23.69 -9.03 28.42
CA ASP A 96 -25.11 -8.62 28.46
C ASP A 96 -25.31 -7.09 28.59
N TYR A 97 -24.22 -6.33 28.74
CA TYR A 97 -24.25 -4.89 28.96
C TYR A 97 -23.25 -4.16 28.08
N LEU A 98 -23.67 -3.02 27.52
CA LEU A 98 -22.81 -2.07 26.80
C LEU A 98 -23.11 -0.65 27.30
N ASN A 99 -22.06 0.12 27.62
CA ASN A 99 -22.21 1.47 28.20
C ASN A 99 -23.15 1.52 29.43
N GLY A 100 -23.13 0.47 30.25
CA GLY A 100 -24.01 0.34 31.42
C GLY A 100 -25.48 0.07 31.11
N GLN A 101 -25.85 -0.15 29.85
CA GLN A 101 -27.21 -0.49 29.43
C GLN A 101 -27.30 -1.97 29.04
N PRO A 102 -28.34 -2.69 29.46
CA PRO A 102 -28.54 -4.07 29.03
C PRO A 102 -28.83 -4.12 27.53
N ILE A 103 -28.32 -5.14 26.85
CA ILE A 103 -28.63 -5.42 25.44
C ILE A 103 -29.49 -6.68 25.32
N THR A 104 -30.23 -6.80 24.23
CA THR A 104 -31.05 -7.99 23.99
C THR A 104 -30.18 -9.21 23.66
N ALA A 105 -30.66 -10.42 23.95
CA ALA A 105 -29.98 -11.64 23.53
C ALA A 105 -29.76 -11.69 22.01
N SER A 106 -30.75 -11.25 21.23
CA SER A 106 -30.65 -11.16 19.76
C SER A 106 -29.53 -10.22 19.32
N GLU A 107 -29.44 -9.02 19.92
CA GLU A 107 -28.36 -8.06 19.64
C GLU A 107 -26.99 -8.63 20.00
N ARG A 108 -26.86 -9.23 21.19
CA ARG A 108 -25.61 -9.85 21.65
C ARG A 108 -25.17 -10.97 20.71
N ASP A 109 -26.08 -11.86 20.33
CA ASP A 109 -25.79 -12.99 19.46
C ASP A 109 -25.40 -12.54 18.04
N ASP A 110 -25.99 -11.46 17.53
CA ASP A 110 -25.60 -10.85 16.25
C ASP A 110 -24.21 -10.20 16.31
N LEU A 111 -23.93 -9.40 17.35
CA LEU A 111 -22.62 -8.78 17.56
C LEU A 111 -21.49 -9.82 17.72
N ASN A 112 -21.79 -10.94 18.38
CA ASN A 112 -20.82 -12.04 18.57
C ASN A 112 -20.66 -12.88 17.30
N ARG A 113 -21.68 -12.97 16.44
CA ARG A 113 -21.57 -13.62 15.12
C ARG A 113 -20.52 -12.94 14.24
N GLY A 114 -20.49 -11.61 14.20
CA GLY A 114 -19.46 -10.86 13.48
C GLY A 114 -18.04 -11.14 14.01
N ARG A 115 -17.90 -11.28 15.34
CA ARG A 115 -16.62 -11.62 15.99
C ARG A 115 -16.17 -13.04 15.67
N ILE A 116 -17.09 -14.01 15.63
CA ILE A 116 -16.81 -15.37 15.18
C ILE A 116 -16.28 -15.36 13.75
N PHE A 117 -16.89 -14.60 12.84
CA PHE A 117 -16.43 -14.50 11.45
C PHE A 117 -14.99 -13.99 11.35
N VAL A 118 -14.65 -12.95 12.10
CA VAL A 118 -13.28 -12.40 12.15
C VAL A 118 -12.29 -13.44 12.69
N ARG A 119 -12.63 -14.18 13.74
CA ARG A 119 -11.77 -15.26 14.27
C ARG A 119 -11.54 -16.37 13.24
N THR A 120 -12.59 -16.79 12.54
CA THR A 120 -12.51 -17.80 11.48
C THR A 120 -11.63 -17.32 10.33
N MET A 121 -11.81 -16.07 9.89
CA MET A 121 -10.99 -15.50 8.82
C MET A 121 -9.52 -15.37 9.24
N ALA A 122 -9.25 -14.93 10.47
CA ALA A 122 -7.89 -14.87 11.01
C ALA A 122 -7.22 -16.24 10.97
N ALA A 123 -7.93 -17.31 11.38
CA ALA A 123 -7.44 -18.67 11.29
C ALA A 123 -7.16 -19.12 9.83
N CYS A 124 -8.02 -18.78 8.88
CA CYS A 124 -7.79 -19.06 7.45
C CYS A 124 -6.57 -18.33 6.86
N HIS A 125 -6.14 -17.24 7.49
CA HIS A 125 -5.01 -16.42 7.06
C HIS A 125 -3.77 -16.58 7.97
N ASP A 126 -3.75 -17.58 8.86
CA ASP A 126 -2.68 -17.85 9.83
C ASP A 126 -2.34 -16.64 10.74
N VAL A 127 -3.34 -15.81 11.03
CA VAL A 127 -3.20 -14.65 11.93
C VAL A 127 -3.66 -15.04 13.34
N PRO A 128 -2.81 -14.94 14.38
CA PRO A 128 -3.19 -15.25 15.75
C PRO A 128 -4.20 -14.23 16.29
N VAL A 129 -5.21 -14.72 17.01
CA VAL A 129 -6.17 -13.89 17.74
C VAL A 129 -5.94 -14.03 19.24
N PHE A 130 -5.78 -12.90 19.90
CA PHE A 130 -5.56 -12.82 21.35
C PHE A 130 -6.86 -12.45 22.07
N THR A 131 -6.95 -12.83 23.34
CA THR A 131 -8.00 -12.36 24.26
C THR A 131 -7.53 -11.20 25.12
N GLU A 132 -6.22 -11.12 25.38
CA GLU A 132 -5.59 -10.07 26.17
C GLU A 132 -4.90 -9.04 25.28
N VAL A 133 -5.16 -7.75 25.56
CA VAL A 133 -4.53 -6.65 24.81
C VAL A 133 -3.01 -6.65 24.97
N ARG A 134 -2.51 -7.03 26.15
CA ARG A 134 -1.06 -7.09 26.43
C ARG A 134 -0.34 -8.03 25.48
N ASP A 135 -0.91 -9.20 25.23
CA ASP A 135 -0.29 -10.22 24.38
C ASP A 135 -0.29 -9.77 22.91
N ALA A 136 -1.38 -9.16 22.46
CA ALA A 136 -1.44 -8.58 21.11
C ALA A 136 -0.46 -7.41 20.93
N VAL A 137 -0.27 -6.56 21.95
CA VAL A 137 0.73 -5.48 21.93
C VAL A 137 2.14 -6.06 21.80
N GLN A 138 2.47 -7.10 22.58
CA GLN A 138 3.76 -7.75 22.50
C GLN A 138 3.97 -8.41 21.13
N HIS A 139 2.93 -9.04 20.58
CA HIS A 139 2.96 -9.59 19.23
C HIS A 139 3.17 -8.50 18.16
N ALA A 140 2.49 -7.35 18.29
CA ALA A 140 2.68 -6.21 17.39
C ALA A 140 4.12 -5.69 17.41
N ILE A 141 4.75 -5.63 18.60
CA ILE A 141 6.17 -5.27 18.76
C ILE A 141 7.08 -6.27 18.03
N THR A 142 6.82 -7.57 18.20
CA THR A 142 7.60 -8.61 17.50
C THR A 142 7.42 -8.51 15.98
N LEU A 143 6.17 -8.35 15.51
CA LEU A 143 5.87 -8.18 14.09
C LEU A 143 6.63 -6.98 13.51
N VAL A 144 6.52 -5.80 14.14
CA VAL A 144 7.16 -4.59 13.61
C VAL A 144 8.68 -4.72 13.65
N GLN A 145 9.25 -5.33 14.69
CA GLN A 145 10.69 -5.59 14.77
C GLN A 145 11.16 -6.55 13.68
N SER A 146 10.33 -7.52 13.28
CA SER A 146 10.62 -8.47 12.20
C SER A 146 10.49 -7.87 10.79
N ILE A 147 9.75 -6.77 10.62
CA ILE A 147 9.56 -6.13 9.31
C ILE A 147 10.88 -5.48 8.83
N THR A 148 11.33 -5.89 7.65
CA THR A 148 12.36 -5.16 6.89
C THR A 148 11.81 -3.78 6.52
N PRO A 149 12.57 -2.67 6.67
CA PRO A 149 12.08 -1.33 6.37
C PRO A 149 11.47 -1.26 4.97
N SER A 150 10.21 -0.81 4.86
CA SER A 150 9.58 -0.52 3.58
C SER A 150 9.52 0.98 3.30
N LEU A 151 9.70 1.35 2.05
CA LEU A 151 9.57 2.69 1.50
C LEU A 151 8.10 3.12 1.48
N SER A 152 7.85 4.41 1.76
CA SER A 152 6.60 5.10 1.47
C SER A 152 6.66 5.80 0.10
N LEU A 153 5.50 6.26 -0.40
CA LEU A 153 5.44 7.08 -1.62
C LEU A 153 6.28 8.35 -1.48
N PHE A 154 6.32 8.93 -0.29
CA PHE A 154 7.12 10.11 0.01
C PHE A 154 8.62 9.81 -0.12
N ASP A 155 9.09 8.67 0.41
CA ASP A 155 10.51 8.28 0.32
C ASP A 155 10.96 8.13 -1.13
N VAL A 156 10.15 7.47 -1.95
CA VAL A 156 10.45 7.30 -3.38
C VAL A 156 10.47 8.65 -4.11
N LYS A 157 9.48 9.51 -3.86
CA LYS A 157 9.45 10.86 -4.45
C LYS A 157 10.65 11.71 -4.02
N ALA A 158 11.04 11.65 -2.75
CA ALA A 158 12.20 12.37 -2.24
C ALA A 158 13.49 11.91 -2.91
N ILE A 159 13.68 10.59 -3.09
CA ILE A 159 14.83 10.02 -3.81
C ILE A 159 14.84 10.48 -5.27
N LEU A 160 13.69 10.46 -5.96
CA LEU A 160 13.60 10.85 -7.37
C LEU A 160 13.76 12.36 -7.58
N ALA A 161 13.42 13.19 -6.59
CA ALA A 161 13.66 14.63 -6.63
C ALA A 161 15.15 14.99 -6.65
N GLU A 162 16.04 14.08 -6.20
CA GLU A 162 17.48 14.23 -6.31
C GLU A 162 18.02 13.82 -7.70
N VAL A 163 17.22 13.14 -8.53
CA VAL A 163 17.63 12.68 -9.87
C VAL A 163 17.44 13.81 -10.89
N GLN A 164 18.51 14.12 -11.65
CA GLN A 164 18.49 15.17 -12.66
C GLN A 164 18.85 14.61 -14.04
N PHE A 165 17.96 14.78 -15.01
CA PHE A 165 18.24 14.47 -16.42
C PHE A 165 17.28 15.23 -17.34
N HIS A 166 17.82 16.17 -18.14
CA HIS A 166 17.05 17.00 -19.09
C HIS A 166 15.83 17.69 -18.45
N ALA A 167 14.74 17.88 -19.20
CA ALA A 167 13.48 18.45 -18.72
C ALA A 167 12.46 17.37 -18.33
N TYR A 168 12.93 16.16 -17.96
CA TYR A 168 12.05 15.06 -17.62
C TYR A 168 11.60 15.09 -16.17
N ARG A 169 10.39 14.58 -15.96
CA ARG A 169 9.78 14.41 -14.64
C ARG A 169 9.51 12.95 -14.38
N PHE A 170 9.65 12.54 -13.12
CA PHE A 170 9.23 11.22 -12.69
C PHE A 170 7.90 11.31 -11.96
N ILE A 171 6.93 10.56 -12.44
CA ILE A 171 5.65 10.34 -11.78
C ILE A 171 5.73 9.02 -11.03
N VAL A 172 5.19 9.01 -9.81
CA VAL A 172 5.10 7.79 -9.00
C VAL A 172 3.69 7.67 -8.45
N THR A 173 3.07 6.51 -8.67
CA THR A 173 1.77 6.13 -8.12
C THR A 173 1.89 4.87 -7.24
N PRO A 174 1.05 4.73 -6.20
CA PRO A 174 1.00 3.50 -5.40
C PRO A 174 0.59 2.27 -6.22
N ALA A 175 1.15 1.12 -5.86
CA ALA A 175 0.75 -0.21 -6.33
C ALA A 175 0.62 -1.18 -5.14
N ILE A 176 0.02 -2.35 -5.37
CA ILE A 176 -0.32 -3.33 -4.31
C ILE A 176 0.90 -3.70 -3.44
N ASP A 177 2.08 -3.83 -4.03
CA ASP A 177 3.32 -4.27 -3.37
C ASP A 177 4.48 -3.26 -3.56
N GLY A 178 4.18 -2.01 -3.92
CA GLY A 178 5.20 -1.00 -4.17
C GLY A 178 4.67 0.20 -4.92
N PHE A 179 5.35 0.57 -6.00
CA PHE A 179 5.11 1.79 -6.74
C PHE A 179 5.25 1.59 -8.24
N LEU A 180 4.51 2.36 -9.03
CA LEU A 180 4.72 2.48 -10.47
C LEU A 180 5.41 3.81 -10.76
N LEU A 181 6.66 3.73 -11.20
CA LEU A 181 7.44 4.85 -11.69
C LEU A 181 7.20 5.02 -13.19
N GLN A 182 6.95 6.25 -13.63
CA GLN A 182 6.78 6.59 -15.03
C GLN A 182 7.54 7.88 -15.35
N LEU A 183 8.19 7.92 -16.51
CA LEU A 183 8.80 9.14 -17.02
C LEU A 183 7.72 9.96 -17.73
N GLU A 184 7.71 11.27 -17.48
CA GLU A 184 6.90 12.24 -18.22
C GLU A 184 7.82 13.29 -18.85
N ALA A 185 7.56 13.57 -20.12
CA ALA A 185 8.26 14.58 -20.90
C ALA A 185 7.26 15.55 -21.52
N ASP A 186 7.53 16.85 -21.42
CA ASP A 186 6.82 17.89 -22.16
C ASP A 186 7.62 18.19 -23.44
N GLU A 187 7.42 17.34 -24.44
CA GLU A 187 8.03 17.43 -25.76
C GLU A 187 6.95 17.80 -26.81
N PRO A 188 7.31 18.57 -27.85
CA PRO A 188 6.38 18.81 -28.96
C PRO A 188 6.12 17.51 -29.71
N ASP A 189 4.85 17.16 -29.88
CA ASP A 189 4.45 15.98 -30.65
C ASP A 189 5.02 16.04 -32.08
N VAL A 190 5.74 15.00 -32.50
CA VAL A 190 6.50 14.95 -33.77
C VAL A 190 5.59 15.06 -35.01
N HIS A 191 4.31 14.71 -34.88
CA HIS A 191 3.35 14.70 -35.98
C HIS A 191 2.48 15.95 -36.04
N THR A 192 2.19 16.58 -34.90
CA THR A 192 1.22 17.68 -34.79
C THR A 192 1.84 18.99 -34.31
N GLY A 193 3.03 18.96 -33.71
CA GLY A 193 3.72 20.13 -33.15
C GLY A 193 3.09 20.68 -31.88
N VAL A 194 2.01 20.06 -31.38
CA VAL A 194 1.34 20.45 -30.12
C VAL A 194 2.16 19.90 -28.96
N ARG A 195 2.50 20.76 -28.00
CA ARG A 195 3.14 20.31 -26.75
C ARG A 195 2.13 19.52 -25.93
N ALA A 196 2.40 18.24 -25.74
CA ALA A 196 1.60 17.34 -24.94
C ALA A 196 2.51 16.62 -23.96
N ALA A 197 2.05 16.44 -22.72
CA ALA A 197 2.76 15.62 -21.75
C ALA A 197 2.67 14.16 -22.19
N LEU A 198 3.79 13.61 -22.69
CA LEU A 198 3.89 12.22 -23.08
C LEU A 198 4.41 11.41 -21.89
N GLN A 199 3.84 10.23 -21.70
CA GLN A 199 4.17 9.35 -20.59
C GLN A 199 4.77 8.04 -21.09
N GLY A 200 5.87 7.64 -20.47
CA GLY A 200 6.64 6.47 -20.88
C GLY A 200 6.03 5.17 -20.36
N ARG A 201 6.79 4.08 -20.47
CA ARG A 201 6.45 2.81 -19.83
C ARG A 201 6.40 2.98 -18.30
N GLN A 202 5.48 2.26 -17.65
CA GLN A 202 5.46 2.12 -16.19
C GLN A 202 6.45 1.05 -15.72
N TRP A 203 7.17 1.37 -14.65
CA TRP A 203 8.19 0.52 -14.04
C TRP A 203 7.82 0.25 -12.60
N HIS A 204 7.68 -1.03 -12.24
CA HIS A 204 7.43 -1.40 -10.86
C HIS A 204 8.68 -1.22 -10.00
N VAL A 205 8.49 -0.63 -8.82
CA VAL A 205 9.49 -0.49 -7.76
C VAL A 205 8.90 -1.10 -6.50
N SER A 206 9.54 -2.14 -5.98
CA SER A 206 9.13 -2.80 -4.73
C SER A 206 9.17 -1.81 -3.56
N ARG A 207 8.23 -1.97 -2.62
CA ARG A 207 8.27 -1.29 -1.31
C ARG A 207 9.54 -1.57 -0.52
N HIS A 208 10.29 -2.62 -0.84
CA HIS A 208 11.55 -2.97 -0.16
C HIS A 208 12.80 -2.59 -0.97
N ALA A 209 12.63 -1.83 -2.06
CA ALA A 209 13.74 -1.41 -2.89
C ALA A 209 14.73 -0.53 -2.10
N SER A 210 16.01 -0.67 -2.40
CA SER A 210 17.04 0.26 -1.96
C SER A 210 17.00 1.56 -2.77
N LYS A 211 17.62 2.63 -2.24
CA LYS A 211 17.84 3.88 -2.99
C LYS A 211 18.52 3.62 -4.33
N SER A 212 19.51 2.72 -4.36
CA SER A 212 20.23 2.35 -5.58
C SER A 212 19.32 1.67 -6.62
N GLU A 213 18.40 0.81 -6.20
CA GLU A 213 17.44 0.17 -7.11
C GLU A 213 16.42 1.16 -7.67
N ILE A 214 15.96 2.12 -6.87
CA ILE A 214 15.08 3.20 -7.35
C ILE A 214 15.79 4.02 -8.42
N VAL A 215 17.01 4.49 -8.13
CA VAL A 215 17.80 5.32 -9.07
C VAL A 215 18.12 4.56 -10.36
N GLN A 216 18.48 3.28 -10.26
CA GLN A 216 18.72 2.45 -11.44
C GLN A 216 17.45 2.21 -12.25
N THR A 217 16.30 2.05 -11.60
CA THR A 217 15.00 1.94 -12.28
C THR A 217 14.64 3.25 -13.00
N ALA A 218 14.85 4.40 -12.35
CA ALA A 218 14.68 5.71 -12.97
C ALA A 218 15.59 5.90 -14.20
N PHE A 219 16.86 5.50 -14.09
CA PHE A 219 17.79 5.51 -15.22
C PHE A 219 17.31 4.60 -16.36
N LYS A 220 16.79 3.40 -16.06
CA LYS A 220 16.23 2.51 -17.09
C LYS A 220 15.01 3.11 -17.78
N ALA A 221 14.16 3.84 -17.06
CA ALA A 221 13.03 4.55 -17.65
C ALA A 221 13.52 5.61 -18.66
N VAL A 222 14.52 6.40 -18.28
CA VAL A 222 15.17 7.39 -19.16
C VAL A 222 15.85 6.73 -20.36
N ALA A 223 16.64 5.68 -20.14
CA ALA A 223 17.35 4.99 -21.21
C ALA A 223 16.37 4.38 -22.22
N THR A 224 15.25 3.82 -21.75
CA THR A 224 14.20 3.28 -22.62
C THR A 224 13.52 4.38 -23.43
N TRP A 225 13.30 5.57 -22.84
CA TRP A 225 12.77 6.73 -23.56
C TRP A 225 13.73 7.19 -24.66
N GLN A 226 15.00 7.37 -24.33
CA GLN A 226 16.00 7.83 -25.30
C GLN A 226 16.20 6.81 -26.44
N GLU A 227 16.10 5.53 -26.12
CA GLU A 227 16.15 4.46 -27.12
C GLU A 227 14.91 4.48 -28.03
N HIS A 228 13.73 4.75 -27.48
CA HIS A 228 12.51 4.98 -28.24
C HIS A 228 12.68 6.16 -29.21
N GLU A 229 13.16 7.30 -28.74
CA GLU A 229 13.41 8.49 -29.58
C GLU A 229 14.40 8.18 -30.70
N ALA A 230 15.48 7.46 -30.39
CA ALA A 230 16.45 7.03 -31.39
C ALA A 230 15.80 6.15 -32.46
N ARG A 231 14.97 5.16 -32.07
CA ARG A 231 14.20 4.33 -33.00
C ARG A 231 13.21 5.13 -33.84
N GLU A 232 12.62 6.18 -33.26
CA GLU A 232 11.69 7.05 -33.98
C GLU A 232 12.35 7.86 -35.08
N HIS A 233 13.63 8.19 -34.93
CA HIS A 233 14.37 9.02 -35.87
C HIS A 233 15.34 8.22 -36.76
N PHE A 234 15.59 6.95 -36.46
CA PHE A 234 16.47 6.11 -37.27
C PHE A 234 15.82 5.73 -38.61
N ARG A 235 16.49 6.06 -39.73
CA ARG A 235 16.01 5.77 -41.09
C ARG A 235 17.07 5.00 -41.88
N TYR A 236 16.64 3.99 -42.63
CA TYR A 236 17.45 3.30 -43.64
C TYR A 236 16.71 3.35 -44.98
N GLN A 237 17.36 3.88 -46.02
CA GLN A 237 16.74 4.09 -47.35
C GLN A 237 15.42 4.89 -47.28
N GLY A 238 15.34 5.88 -46.39
CA GLY A 238 14.12 6.68 -46.18
C GLY A 238 13.02 6.01 -45.35
N ALA A 239 13.15 4.72 -45.02
CA ALA A 239 12.20 3.98 -44.19
C ALA A 239 12.62 3.91 -42.72
N GLN A 240 11.65 3.97 -41.81
CA GLN A 240 11.86 3.84 -40.36
C GLN A 240 11.93 2.37 -39.95
N VAL A 241 13.09 1.74 -40.10
CA VAL A 241 13.23 0.27 -39.94
C VAL A 241 13.12 -0.25 -38.50
N PHE A 242 13.23 0.62 -37.48
CA PHE A 242 13.16 0.23 -36.07
C PHE A 242 11.99 0.84 -35.31
N GLY A 243 10.94 1.30 -36.01
CA GLY A 243 9.82 2.02 -35.41
C GLY A 243 9.25 1.32 -34.16
N PRO A 244 9.20 1.99 -32.99
CA PRO A 244 8.78 1.36 -31.74
C PRO A 244 7.26 1.05 -31.72
N HIS A 245 6.50 1.69 -32.61
CA HIS A 245 5.04 1.54 -32.74
C HIS A 245 4.62 0.50 -33.78
N PHE A 246 5.55 -0.31 -34.25
CA PHE A 246 5.21 -1.38 -35.18
C PHE A 246 4.23 -2.36 -34.55
N ASN A 247 3.15 -2.63 -35.29
CA ASN A 247 2.17 -3.61 -34.88
C ASN A 247 2.84 -4.99 -34.81
N VAL A 248 2.82 -5.58 -33.62
CA VAL A 248 3.50 -6.86 -33.33
C VAL A 248 2.99 -8.02 -34.18
N GLU A 249 1.72 -8.02 -34.58
CA GLU A 249 1.15 -9.07 -35.44
C GLU A 249 1.66 -8.95 -36.88
N ARG A 250 1.78 -7.71 -37.39
CA ARG A 250 2.38 -7.46 -38.71
C ARG A 250 3.85 -7.86 -38.75
N LEU A 251 4.60 -7.58 -37.68
CA LEU A 251 5.99 -8.03 -37.57
C LEU A 251 6.08 -9.56 -37.55
N ALA A 252 5.21 -10.24 -36.80
CA ALA A 252 5.17 -11.70 -36.79
C ALA A 252 4.80 -12.28 -38.17
N ALA A 253 3.87 -11.65 -38.90
CA ALA A 253 3.51 -12.06 -40.26
C ALA A 253 4.66 -11.88 -41.26
N LEU A 254 5.37 -10.73 -41.19
CA LEU A 254 6.56 -10.47 -42.00
C LEU A 254 7.66 -11.50 -41.74
N TRP A 255 7.91 -11.82 -40.47
CA TRP A 255 8.87 -12.86 -40.10
C TRP A 255 8.49 -14.21 -40.72
N ARG A 256 7.24 -14.66 -40.56
CA ARG A 256 6.79 -15.95 -41.13
C ARG A 256 6.98 -16.01 -42.65
N ALA A 257 6.58 -14.96 -43.36
CA ALA A 257 6.71 -14.90 -44.82
C ALA A 257 8.16 -14.94 -45.31
N THR A 258 9.09 -14.35 -44.57
CA THR A 258 10.52 -14.29 -44.94
C THR A 258 11.32 -15.49 -44.43
N HIS A 259 10.89 -16.13 -43.33
CA HIS A 259 11.54 -17.33 -42.80
C HIS A 259 11.39 -18.54 -43.74
N GLU A 260 10.24 -18.67 -44.41
CA GLU A 260 9.98 -19.70 -45.42
C GLU A 260 10.82 -19.54 -46.72
N GLU A 261 11.40 -18.36 -46.96
CA GLU A 261 12.29 -18.09 -48.09
C GLU A 261 13.75 -18.44 -47.79
N HIS A 262 14.16 -18.44 -46.52
CA HIS A 262 15.54 -18.73 -46.10
C HIS A 262 15.81 -20.22 -45.83
N GLU A 263 14.76 -21.06 -45.74
CA GLU A 263 14.88 -22.53 -45.62
C GLU A 263 14.77 -23.28 -46.97
N ARG A 264 14.79 -22.56 -48.11
CA ARG A 264 14.92 -23.13 -49.46
C ARG A 264 16.28 -22.81 -50.07
#